data_AF-A0A6I9X9I6-F1
#
_entry.id   AF-A0A6I9X9I6-F1
#
_cell.length_a   1.000
_cell.length_b   1.000
_cell.length_c   1.000
_cell.angle_alpha   90.00
_cell.angle_beta   90.00
_cell.angle_gamma   90.00
#
_symmetry.space_group_name_H-M   'P 1'
#
loop_
_entity.id
_entity.type
_entity.pdbx_description
1 polymer ?
#
loop_
_entity_poly.entity_id
_entity_poly.type
_entity_poly.pdbx_seq_one_letter_code
_entity_poly.pdbx_strand_id
1 'polypeptide(L)'
;MFYRSDKTLFLIFNLTLTLHFVLSKTANSDIAEILHRPIRSLTFPKNSNMGIFVALAVPLEDPLNSISLSYFFEANYGLPPNITYLEPWTEVKRRKRNIDRTTIYRVLESKFESSGYSGRECLLRAICETSEFPLQHNGMIGDIMHVIFTPSTSRHEGLPRDVVEAEVVGRNGSCAKYQPQCPLGLFDLIGVLA
;
A
#
# COMPACT_ATOMS: atom_id res chain seq x y z
N MET A 1 -61.41 12.56 -39.16
CA MET A 1 -60.89 13.40 -38.05
C MET A 1 -59.77 12.72 -37.23
N PHE A 2 -59.20 11.58 -37.67
CA PHE A 2 -58.24 10.79 -36.87
C PHE A 2 -56.74 11.06 -37.11
N TYR A 3 -56.37 11.83 -38.16
CA TYR A 3 -54.96 12.03 -38.56
C TYR A 3 -54.23 13.17 -37.82
N ARG A 4 -54.95 14.02 -37.08
CA ARG A 4 -54.39 15.22 -36.42
C ARG A 4 -53.82 14.93 -35.02
N SER A 5 -54.31 13.90 -34.35
CA SER A 5 -53.87 13.51 -33.00
C SER A 5 -52.50 12.83 -32.98
N ASP A 6 -52.16 12.09 -34.05
CA ASP A 6 -50.93 11.30 -34.13
C ASP A 6 -49.68 12.17 -34.28
N LYS A 7 -49.76 13.24 -35.08
CA LYS A 7 -48.66 14.19 -35.29
C LYS A 7 -48.31 14.97 -34.03
N THR A 8 -49.32 15.37 -33.26
CA THR A 8 -49.13 16.03 -31.97
C THR A 8 -48.49 15.12 -30.93
N LEU A 9 -48.87 13.84 -30.91
CA LEU A 9 -48.26 12.86 -30.01
C LEU A 9 -46.79 12.61 -30.36
N PHE A 10 -46.48 12.50 -31.65
CA PHE A 10 -45.11 12.33 -32.13
C PHE A 10 -44.22 13.55 -31.83
N LEU A 11 -44.75 14.76 -31.99
CA LEU A 11 -44.05 16.01 -31.63
C LEU A 11 -43.78 16.10 -30.13
N ILE A 12 -44.75 15.78 -29.29
CA ILE A 12 -44.57 15.75 -27.83
C ILE A 12 -43.52 14.70 -27.45
N PHE A 13 -43.58 13.50 -28.03
CA PHE A 13 -42.62 12.44 -27.75
C PHE A 13 -41.18 12.85 -28.11
N ASN A 14 -40.96 13.43 -29.30
CA ASN A 14 -39.64 13.92 -29.71
C ASN A 14 -39.17 15.13 -28.89
N LEU A 15 -40.09 16.01 -28.47
CA LEU A 15 -39.77 17.13 -27.58
C LEU A 15 -39.38 16.64 -26.18
N THR A 16 -40.05 15.61 -25.66
CA THR A 16 -39.69 14.98 -24.38
C THR A 16 -38.38 14.22 -24.46
N LEU A 17 -38.09 13.55 -25.58
CA LEU A 17 -36.85 12.80 -25.79
C LEU A 17 -35.64 13.75 -25.87
N THR A 18 -35.78 14.86 -26.58
CA THR A 18 -34.73 15.89 -26.68
C THR A 18 -34.54 16.64 -25.37
N LEU A 19 -35.61 16.91 -24.61
CA LEU A 19 -35.52 17.53 -23.28
C LEU A 19 -34.81 16.61 -22.26
N HIS A 20 -35.04 15.29 -22.31
CA HIS A 20 -34.30 14.31 -21.51
C HIS A 20 -32.81 14.28 -21.86
N PHE A 21 -32.46 14.38 -23.14
CA PHE A 21 -31.06 14.37 -23.58
C PHE A 21 -30.29 15.62 -23.13
N VAL A 22 -30.95 16.79 -23.08
CA VAL A 22 -30.34 18.06 -22.62
C VAL A 22 -30.23 18.14 -21.10
N LEU A 23 -31.11 17.47 -20.34
CA LEU A 23 -31.05 17.41 -18.87
C LEU A 23 -30.14 16.31 -18.31
N SER A 24 -29.58 15.44 -19.15
CA SER A 24 -28.51 14.51 -18.74
C SER A 24 -27.19 15.24 -18.52
N LYS A 25 -27.19 16.23 -17.61
CA LYS A 25 -25.96 16.74 -17.01
C LYS A 25 -25.30 15.58 -16.27
N THR A 26 -24.02 15.37 -16.53
CA THR A 26 -23.15 14.50 -15.75
C THR A 26 -23.36 14.79 -14.26
N ALA A 27 -24.07 13.91 -13.57
CA ALA A 27 -24.32 14.07 -12.14
C ALA A 27 -22.98 14.05 -11.42
N ASN A 28 -22.67 15.14 -10.70
CA ASN A 28 -21.59 15.12 -9.71
C ASN A 28 -21.96 14.11 -8.63
N SER A 29 -20.97 13.41 -8.05
CA SER A 29 -21.23 12.50 -6.94
C SER A 29 -21.78 13.25 -5.72
N ASP A 30 -22.69 12.63 -4.98
CA ASP A 30 -23.37 13.21 -3.80
C ASP A 30 -22.39 13.84 -2.78
N ILE A 31 -21.17 13.28 -2.68
CA ILE A 31 -20.10 13.77 -1.80
C ILE A 31 -19.57 15.16 -2.20
N ALA A 32 -19.54 15.46 -3.50
CA ALA A 32 -19.07 16.74 -4.01
C ALA A 32 -20.07 17.88 -3.78
N GLU A 33 -21.37 17.55 -3.81
CA GLU A 33 -22.46 18.47 -3.49
C GLU A 33 -22.43 18.87 -2.00
N ILE A 34 -22.27 17.89 -1.10
CA ILE A 34 -22.19 18.12 0.35
C ILE A 34 -20.98 19.01 0.73
N LEU A 35 -19.86 18.88 0.03
CA LEU A 35 -18.61 19.57 0.35
C LEU A 35 -18.45 20.93 -0.35
N HIS A 36 -19.44 21.38 -1.13
CA HIS A 36 -19.39 22.62 -1.92
C HIS A 36 -18.07 22.82 -2.69
N ARG A 37 -17.45 21.74 -3.18
CA ARG A 37 -16.17 21.81 -3.89
C ARG A 37 -16.22 20.98 -5.18
N PRO A 38 -15.60 21.45 -6.27
CA PRO A 38 -15.53 20.67 -7.50
C PRO A 38 -14.78 19.35 -7.25
N ILE A 39 -15.22 18.28 -7.92
CA ILE A 39 -14.52 17.00 -7.93
C ILE A 39 -13.11 17.24 -8.46
N ARG A 40 -12.10 16.86 -7.67
CA ARG A 40 -10.71 16.95 -8.09
C ARG A 40 -10.41 15.77 -9.02
N SER A 41 -10.22 16.04 -10.30
CA SER A 41 -9.60 15.07 -11.21
C SER A 41 -8.07 15.14 -11.05
N LEU A 42 -7.42 13.99 -10.95
CA LEU A 42 -5.96 13.90 -10.96
C LEU A 42 -5.47 13.97 -12.43
N THR A 43 -5.64 15.12 -13.07
CA THR A 43 -5.15 15.39 -14.44
C THR A 43 -3.95 16.32 -14.38
N PHE A 44 -2.86 15.96 -15.04
CA PHE A 44 -1.61 16.73 -15.02
C PHE A 44 -1.54 17.72 -16.20
N PRO A 45 -0.84 18.86 -16.07
CA PRO A 45 -0.64 19.77 -17.20
C PRO A 45 0.12 19.10 -18.35
N LYS A 46 -0.06 19.58 -19.58
CA LYS A 46 0.65 19.05 -20.76
C LYS A 46 2.17 19.13 -20.53
N ASN A 47 2.89 18.10 -20.98
CA ASN A 47 4.34 17.96 -20.84
C ASN A 47 4.83 17.83 -19.39
N SER A 48 4.00 17.31 -18.49
CA SER A 48 4.43 16.98 -17.13
C SER A 48 5.12 15.62 -17.09
N ASN A 49 6.23 15.54 -16.35
CA ASN A 49 6.96 14.30 -16.10
C ASN A 49 7.06 14.06 -14.58
N MET A 50 7.01 12.79 -14.19
CA MET A 50 7.30 12.34 -12.83
C MET A 50 8.57 11.49 -12.86
N GLY A 51 9.59 11.90 -12.11
CA GLY A 51 10.81 11.11 -11.91
C GLY A 51 10.75 10.30 -10.62
N ILE A 52 11.23 9.06 -10.66
CA ILE A 52 11.56 8.22 -9.51
C ILE A 52 13.06 8.00 -9.54
N PHE A 53 13.74 8.33 -8.44
CA PHE A 53 15.18 8.16 -8.29
C PHE A 53 15.47 7.31 -7.05
N VAL A 54 16.25 6.24 -7.23
CA VAL A 54 16.69 5.35 -6.15
C VAL A 54 18.20 5.27 -6.18
N ALA A 55 18.84 5.58 -5.04
CA ALA A 55 20.27 5.45 -4.86
C ALA A 55 20.56 4.40 -3.79
N LEU A 56 21.35 3.38 -4.15
CA LEU A 56 21.81 2.35 -3.23
C LEU A 56 23.32 2.51 -3.04
N ALA A 57 23.75 2.78 -1.81
CA ALA A 57 25.16 2.84 -1.44
C ALA A 57 25.49 1.65 -0.54
N VAL A 58 26.36 0.77 -1.01
CA VAL A 58 26.82 -0.42 -0.29
C VAL A 58 28.29 -0.23 0.07
N PRO A 59 28.65 -0.15 1.37
CA PRO A 59 30.04 -0.16 1.77
C PRO A 59 30.64 -1.55 1.50
N LEU A 60 31.84 -1.60 0.91
CA LEU A 60 32.60 -2.83 0.76
C LEU A 60 33.58 -2.93 1.93
N GLU A 61 33.61 -4.07 2.61
CA GLU A 61 34.57 -4.34 3.67
C GLU A 61 35.92 -4.71 3.06
N ASP A 62 36.86 -3.76 3.11
CA ASP A 62 38.27 -3.95 2.77
C ASP A 62 39.13 -3.44 3.95
N PRO A 63 40.09 -4.25 4.46
CA PRO A 63 40.88 -3.90 5.64
C PRO A 63 41.85 -2.72 5.45
N LEU A 64 42.12 -2.28 4.21
CA LEU A 64 43.10 -1.21 3.94
C LEU A 64 42.48 0.10 3.45
N ASN A 65 41.28 0.10 2.88
CA ASN A 65 40.64 1.30 2.33
C ASN A 65 39.12 1.28 2.51
N SER A 66 38.52 2.43 2.80
CA SER A 66 37.07 2.58 2.80
C SER A 66 36.57 2.75 1.36
N ILE A 67 36.16 1.66 0.73
CA ILE A 67 35.57 1.67 -0.62
C ILE A 67 34.07 1.50 -0.50
N SER A 68 33.30 2.39 -1.13
CA SER A 68 31.84 2.28 -1.20
C SER A 68 31.38 2.18 -2.65
N LEU A 69 30.49 1.25 -2.93
CA LEU A 69 29.85 1.07 -4.22
C LEU A 69 28.49 1.77 -4.23
N SER A 70 28.23 2.61 -5.23
CA SER A 70 26.96 3.32 -5.35
C SER A 70 26.28 3.02 -6.67
N TYR A 71 24.99 2.68 -6.61
CA TYR A 71 24.13 2.44 -7.76
C TYR A 71 23.01 3.47 -7.78
N PHE A 72 22.73 4.02 -8.96
CA PHE A 72 21.71 5.03 -9.17
C PHE A 72 20.72 4.53 -10.23
N PHE A 73 19.45 4.49 -9.87
CA PHE A 73 18.35 4.10 -10.74
C PHE A 73 17.44 5.30 -10.93
N GLU A 74 17.23 5.70 -12.19
CA GLU A 74 16.34 6.81 -12.54
C GLU A 74 15.26 6.30 -13.50
N ALA A 75 14.01 6.62 -13.18
CA ALA A 75 12.86 6.29 -14.01
C ALA A 75 11.99 7.55 -14.19
N ASN A 76 11.88 8.01 -15.42
CA ASN A 76 11.07 9.18 -15.79
C ASN A 76 9.80 8.74 -16.51
N TYR A 77 8.64 9.12 -15.97
CA TYR A 77 7.32 8.76 -16.47
C TYR A 77 6.59 10.01 -16.95
N GLY A 78 6.17 10.01 -18.22
CA GLY A 78 5.27 11.04 -18.73
C GLY A 78 3.91 10.93 -18.05
N LEU A 79 3.37 12.04 -17.57
CA LEU A 79 2.11 12.06 -16.85
C LEU A 79 0.93 12.30 -17.81
N PRO A 80 -0.18 11.55 -17.67
CA PRO A 80 -1.31 11.66 -18.58
C PRO A 80 -2.07 12.98 -18.35
N PRO A 81 -2.30 13.78 -19.41
CA PRO A 81 -3.05 15.03 -19.29
C PRO A 81 -4.57 14.81 -19.27
N ASN A 82 -5.04 13.60 -19.57
CA ASN A 82 -6.46 13.28 -19.67
C ASN A 82 -6.78 11.91 -19.05
N ILE A 83 -7.98 11.76 -18.49
CA ILE A 83 -8.50 10.54 -17.88
C ILE A 83 -8.68 9.38 -18.87
N THR A 84 -8.86 9.68 -20.15
CA THR A 84 -9.03 8.67 -21.22
C THR A 84 -7.83 7.72 -21.31
N TYR A 85 -6.62 8.22 -21.04
CA TYR A 85 -5.41 7.40 -21.00
C TYR A 85 -5.39 6.37 -19.85
N LEU A 86 -6.30 6.51 -18.87
CA LEU A 86 -6.48 5.60 -17.75
C LEU A 86 -7.62 4.60 -17.96
N GLU A 87 -8.30 4.63 -19.11
CA GLU A 87 -9.50 3.82 -19.38
C GLU A 87 -9.34 2.30 -19.21
N PRO A 88 -8.19 1.65 -19.50
CA PRO A 88 -8.01 0.23 -19.15
C PRO A 88 -8.06 -0.06 -17.65
N TRP A 89 -7.81 0.95 -16.80
CA TRP A 89 -7.72 0.83 -15.35
C TRP A 89 -8.98 1.30 -14.60
N THR A 90 -9.96 1.86 -15.32
CA THR A 90 -11.21 2.36 -14.72
C THR A 90 -12.15 1.24 -14.27
N GLU A 91 -12.03 0.05 -14.86
CA GLU A 91 -12.76 -1.16 -14.46
C GLU A 91 -12.00 -2.03 -13.45
N VAL A 92 -10.83 -1.61 -12.96
CA VAL A 92 -10.29 -2.22 -11.75
C VAL A 92 -11.09 -1.63 -10.59
N LYS A 93 -12.19 -2.29 -10.22
CA LYS A 93 -12.70 -2.20 -8.84
C LYS A 93 -11.46 -2.37 -7.97
N ARG A 94 -10.93 -1.26 -7.42
CA ARG A 94 -9.84 -1.31 -6.46
C ARG A 94 -10.39 -2.15 -5.33
N ARG A 95 -10.16 -3.47 -5.36
CA ARG A 95 -10.15 -4.28 -4.15
C ARG A 95 -9.18 -3.49 -3.29
N LYS A 96 -9.70 -2.85 -2.24
CA LYS A 96 -8.85 -2.35 -1.17
C LYS A 96 -8.00 -3.56 -0.79
N ARG A 97 -6.78 -3.65 -1.34
CA ARG A 97 -5.75 -4.52 -0.82
C ARG A 97 -5.33 -3.81 0.45
N ASN A 98 -6.17 -3.94 1.47
CA ASN A 98 -5.75 -3.58 2.80
C ASN A 98 -4.68 -4.62 3.12
N ILE A 99 -3.43 -4.21 3.11
CA ILE A 99 -2.34 -5.07 3.53
C ILE A 99 -2.53 -5.21 5.03
N ASP A 100 -3.14 -6.32 5.42
CA ASP A 100 -3.38 -6.67 6.82
C ASP A 100 -2.12 -7.34 7.38
N ARG A 101 -1.84 -7.16 8.68
CA ARG A 101 -0.66 -7.79 9.29
C ARG A 101 -0.68 -9.29 9.18
N THR A 102 -1.87 -9.90 9.23
CA THR A 102 -2.03 -11.34 9.02
C THR A 102 -1.45 -11.80 7.69
N THR A 103 -1.57 -10.98 6.65
CA THR A 103 -1.01 -11.28 5.32
C THR A 103 0.50 -11.12 5.33
N ILE A 104 1.02 -10.07 5.97
CA ILE A 104 2.47 -9.84 6.10
C ILE A 104 3.13 -11.00 6.87
N TYR A 105 2.55 -11.36 8.02
CA TYR A 105 3.04 -12.42 8.89
C TYR A 105 3.07 -13.77 8.19
N ARG A 106 2.04 -14.11 7.40
CA ARG A 106 2.04 -15.34 6.58
C ARG A 106 3.16 -15.36 5.55
N VAL A 107 3.43 -14.23 4.90
CA VAL A 107 4.53 -14.12 3.93
C VAL A 107 5.88 -14.31 4.62
N LEU A 108 6.06 -13.69 5.79
CA LEU A 108 7.29 -13.84 6.58
C LEU A 108 7.48 -15.28 7.06
N GLU A 109 6.44 -15.90 7.62
CA GLU A 109 6.46 -17.31 8.05
C GLU A 109 6.87 -18.23 6.90
N SER A 110 6.21 -18.12 5.75
CA SER A 110 6.53 -18.92 4.56
C SER A 110 7.95 -18.70 4.06
N LYS A 111 8.47 -17.47 4.16
CA LYS A 111 9.85 -17.17 3.78
C LYS A 111 10.83 -17.85 4.74
N PHE A 112 10.64 -17.74 6.04
CA PHE A 112 11.49 -18.42 7.02
C PHE A 112 11.47 -19.94 6.85
N GLU A 113 10.30 -20.53 6.58
CA GLU A 113 10.15 -21.95 6.25
C GLU A 113 10.93 -22.32 4.99
N SER A 114 10.85 -21.50 3.94
CA SER A 114 11.60 -21.71 2.70
C SER A 114 13.12 -21.66 2.91
N SER A 115 13.57 -20.98 3.96
CA SER A 115 14.98 -20.89 4.37
C SER A 115 15.40 -21.96 5.39
N GLY A 116 14.50 -22.90 5.75
CA GLY A 116 14.80 -24.03 6.62
C GLY A 116 14.58 -23.79 8.12
N TYR A 117 13.91 -22.69 8.50
CA TYR A 117 13.63 -22.35 9.90
C TYR A 117 12.14 -22.51 10.24
N SER A 118 11.83 -22.58 11.54
CA SER A 118 10.44 -22.56 12.01
C SER A 118 9.83 -21.17 11.78
N GLY A 119 8.97 -21.05 10.76
CA GLY A 119 8.46 -19.74 10.35
C GLY A 119 7.70 -19.01 11.44
N ARG A 120 6.89 -19.75 12.20
CA ARG A 120 6.13 -19.18 13.33
C ARG A 120 7.06 -18.64 14.40
N GLU A 121 8.05 -19.40 14.82
CA GLU A 121 8.97 -19.01 15.90
C GLU A 121 9.88 -17.85 15.48
N CYS A 122 10.32 -17.82 14.22
CA CYS A 122 11.07 -16.70 13.67
C CYS A 122 10.25 -15.41 13.61
N LEU A 123 8.97 -15.49 13.24
CA LEU A 123 8.07 -14.35 13.29
C LEU A 123 7.92 -13.82 14.72
N LEU A 124 7.70 -14.71 15.70
CA LEU A 124 7.57 -14.33 17.11
C LEU A 124 8.88 -13.70 17.64
N ARG A 125 10.03 -14.25 17.27
CA ARG A 125 11.35 -13.67 17.60
C ARG A 125 11.48 -12.26 17.02
N ALA A 126 11.12 -12.05 15.76
CA ALA A 126 11.19 -10.74 15.11
C ALA A 126 10.30 -9.68 15.80
N ILE A 127 9.07 -10.06 16.18
CA ILE A 127 8.16 -9.19 16.95
C ILE A 127 8.75 -8.84 18.31
N CYS A 128 9.28 -9.85 19.01
CA CYS A 128 9.90 -9.68 20.32
C CYS A 128 11.10 -8.74 20.23
N GLU A 129 12.06 -9.00 19.33
CA GLU A 129 13.26 -8.19 19.15
C GLU A 129 12.95 -6.74 18.76
N THR A 130 11.95 -6.51 17.90
CA THR A 130 11.52 -5.15 17.54
C THR A 130 10.91 -4.41 18.74
N SER A 131 10.28 -5.14 19.65
CA SER A 131 9.66 -4.58 20.85
C SER A 131 10.67 -4.31 21.96
N GLU A 132 11.73 -5.12 22.03
CA GLU A 132 12.89 -4.93 22.92
C GLU A 132 13.78 -3.77 22.45
N PHE A 133 14.00 -3.65 21.14
CA PHE A 133 14.79 -2.61 20.51
C PHE A 133 13.95 -1.84 19.46
N PRO A 134 13.15 -0.85 19.88
CA PRO A 134 12.30 -0.09 18.97
C PRO A 134 13.06 0.59 17.84
N LEU A 135 12.54 0.48 16.62
CA LEU A 135 13.13 1.04 15.39
C LEU A 135 12.71 2.49 15.07
N GLN A 136 12.02 3.14 16.01
CA GLN A 136 11.52 4.50 15.82
C GLN A 136 12.68 5.46 15.53
N HIS A 137 12.46 6.42 14.63
CA HIS A 137 13.47 7.41 14.22
C HIS A 137 14.62 6.88 13.35
N ASN A 138 14.58 5.62 12.87
CA ASN A 138 15.52 5.08 11.88
C ASN A 138 15.08 5.35 10.43
N GLY A 139 14.45 6.51 10.20
CA GLY A 139 13.86 6.89 8.93
C GLY A 139 12.61 6.08 8.56
N MET A 140 12.18 6.21 7.30
CA MET A 140 10.93 5.64 6.82
C MET A 140 10.86 4.10 6.96
N ILE A 141 11.98 3.41 6.72
CA ILE A 141 12.03 1.95 6.85
C ILE A 141 11.85 1.52 8.32
N GLY A 142 12.50 2.23 9.26
CA GLY A 142 12.32 1.99 10.68
C GLY A 142 10.87 2.17 11.13
N ASP A 143 10.22 3.22 10.65
CA ASP A 143 8.81 3.48 10.96
C ASP A 143 7.87 2.41 10.37
N ILE A 144 8.14 1.92 9.15
CA ILE A 144 7.39 0.82 8.55
C ILE A 144 7.53 -0.45 9.39
N MET A 145 8.77 -0.81 9.75
CA MET A 145 9.04 -2.02 10.54
C MET A 145 8.41 -1.92 11.93
N HIS A 146 8.46 -0.75 12.56
CA HIS A 146 7.79 -0.49 13.83
C HIS A 146 6.28 -0.76 13.73
N VAL A 147 5.60 -0.24 12.69
CA VAL A 147 4.17 -0.45 12.48
C VAL A 147 3.84 -1.94 12.23
N ILE A 148 4.70 -2.67 11.51
CA ILE A 148 4.47 -4.09 11.20
C ILE A 148 4.64 -4.98 12.43
N PHE A 149 5.70 -4.77 13.20
CA PHE A 149 6.10 -5.69 14.29
C PHE A 149 5.67 -5.24 15.69
N THR A 150 5.03 -4.08 15.83
CA THR A 150 4.50 -3.58 17.12
C THR A 150 2.97 -3.48 17.04
N PRO A 151 2.21 -4.60 17.04
CA PRO A 151 0.79 -4.57 16.69
C PRO A 151 -0.06 -3.68 17.62
N SER A 152 0.33 -3.52 18.88
CA SER A 152 -0.41 -2.66 19.81
C SER A 152 -0.29 -1.15 19.53
N THR A 153 0.63 -0.68 18.67
CA THR A 153 0.74 0.75 18.31
C THR A 153 -0.24 1.17 17.22
N SER A 154 -1.16 0.29 16.84
CA SER A 154 -2.06 0.48 15.72
C SER A 154 -3.45 -0.13 15.98
N ARG A 155 -4.27 -0.24 14.92
CA ARG A 155 -5.61 -0.83 15.02
C ARG A 155 -5.54 -2.29 15.47
N HIS A 156 -6.42 -2.64 16.42
CA HIS A 156 -6.58 -4.02 16.85
C HIS A 156 -7.20 -4.88 15.73
N GLU A 157 -6.49 -5.94 15.34
CA GLU A 157 -6.83 -6.83 14.21
C GLU A 157 -7.24 -8.25 14.66
N GLY A 158 -7.35 -8.50 15.98
CA GLY A 158 -7.69 -9.83 16.50
C GLY A 158 -6.58 -10.87 16.27
N LEU A 159 -5.33 -10.45 16.46
CA LEU A 159 -4.16 -11.29 16.24
C LEU A 159 -4.11 -12.46 17.25
N PRO A 160 -3.49 -13.59 16.88
CA PRO A 160 -3.26 -14.72 17.77
C PRO A 160 -2.55 -14.31 19.09
N ARG A 161 -2.84 -15.04 20.17
CA ARG A 161 -2.36 -14.69 21.53
C ARG A 161 -0.85 -14.69 21.67
N ASP A 162 -0.17 -15.59 20.97
CA ASP A 162 1.28 -15.74 20.95
C ASP A 162 1.99 -14.53 20.33
N VAL A 163 1.38 -13.88 19.32
CA VAL A 163 1.90 -12.62 18.73
C VAL A 163 1.88 -11.49 19.77
N VAL A 164 0.77 -11.37 20.50
CA VAL A 164 0.62 -10.37 21.57
C VAL A 164 1.58 -10.67 22.73
N GLU A 165 1.74 -11.95 23.07
CA GLU A 165 2.69 -12.39 24.09
C GLU A 165 4.13 -12.03 23.71
N ALA A 166 4.54 -12.29 22.47
CA ALA A 166 5.89 -11.96 22.00
C ALA A 166 6.20 -10.45 22.09
N GLU A 167 5.24 -9.58 21.75
CA GLU A 167 5.38 -8.13 21.92
C GLU A 167 5.58 -7.74 23.39
N VAL A 168 4.77 -8.30 24.30
CA VAL A 168 4.87 -8.02 25.74
C VAL A 168 6.19 -8.51 26.33
N VAL A 169 6.64 -9.70 25.92
CA VAL A 169 7.91 -10.27 26.35
C VAL A 169 9.08 -9.40 25.88
N GLY A 170 9.04 -8.91 24.64
CA GLY A 170 10.05 -7.99 24.12
C GLY A 170 10.11 -6.67 24.88
N ARG A 171 8.95 -6.10 25.24
CA ARG A 171 8.88 -4.89 26.10
C ARG A 171 9.49 -5.08 27.49
N ASN A 172 9.47 -6.31 28.00
CA ASN A 172 10.11 -6.66 29.27
C ASN A 172 11.62 -6.90 29.13
N GLY A 173 12.19 -6.81 27.92
CA GLY A 173 13.63 -6.87 27.67
C GLY A 173 14.22 -8.27 27.70
N SER A 174 13.46 -9.30 27.29
CA SER A 174 14.00 -10.66 27.27
C SER A 174 13.40 -11.53 26.16
N CYS A 175 14.03 -11.55 24.98
CA CYS A 175 13.63 -12.41 23.85
C CYS A 175 14.29 -13.80 23.81
N ALA A 176 14.99 -14.21 24.87
CA ALA A 176 15.73 -15.47 24.95
C ALA A 176 14.86 -16.72 24.70
N LYS A 177 13.54 -16.64 25.01
CA LYS A 177 12.57 -17.71 24.76
C LYS A 177 12.50 -18.14 23.29
N TYR A 178 12.70 -17.21 22.36
CA TYR A 178 12.50 -17.45 20.92
C TYR A 178 13.81 -17.72 20.15
N GLN A 179 14.96 -17.40 20.74
CA GLN A 179 16.28 -17.65 20.16
C GLN A 179 16.59 -19.12 19.77
N PRO A 180 16.29 -20.15 20.60
CA PRO A 180 16.70 -21.52 20.27
C PRO A 180 15.96 -22.11 19.07
N GLN A 181 14.76 -21.62 18.77
CA GLN A 181 13.90 -22.14 17.69
C GLN A 181 14.09 -21.39 16.37
N CYS A 182 14.60 -20.16 16.44
CA CYS A 182 15.00 -19.38 15.29
C CYS A 182 16.31 -18.67 15.60
N PRO A 183 17.48 -19.09 15.07
CA PRO A 183 18.76 -18.47 15.36
C PRO A 183 18.96 -17.12 14.65
N LEU A 184 18.19 -16.86 13.59
CA LEU A 184 18.21 -15.60 12.84
C LEU A 184 17.49 -14.49 13.61
N GLY A 185 18.09 -13.31 13.68
CA GLY A 185 17.45 -12.09 14.15
C GLY A 185 16.71 -11.36 13.03
N LEU A 186 15.91 -10.36 13.41
CA LEU A 186 15.16 -9.52 12.45
C LEU A 186 16.05 -8.91 11.36
N PHE A 187 17.27 -8.49 11.70
CA PHE A 187 18.18 -7.82 10.75
C PHE A 187 18.90 -8.79 9.82
N ASP A 188 18.94 -10.08 10.17
CA ASP A 188 19.48 -11.12 9.29
C ASP A 188 18.53 -11.40 8.11
N LEU A 189 17.27 -10.93 8.16
CA LEU A 189 16.33 -11.03 7.04
C LEU A 189 16.80 -10.27 5.80
N ILE A 190 17.59 -9.20 5.93
CA ILE A 190 18.00 -8.39 4.78
C ILE A 190 18.86 -9.22 3.82
N GLY A 191 19.66 -10.15 4.35
CA GLY A 191 20.45 -11.10 3.55
C GLY A 191 19.67 -12.30 3.02
N VAL A 192 18.55 -12.66 3.66
CA VAL A 192 17.72 -13.83 3.29
C VAL A 192 16.57 -13.46 2.33
N LEU A 193 16.12 -12.20 2.35
CA LEU A 193 15.08 -11.66 1.48
C LEU A 193 15.59 -11.15 0.12
N ALA A 194 16.91 -11.00 -0.04
CA ALA A 194 17.56 -10.66 -1.32
C ALA A 194 17.66 -11.86 -2.26
#